data_AF-A0A956KKI8-F1
#
_entry.id   AF-A0A956KKI8-F1
#
_cell.length_a   1.000
_cell.length_b   1.000
_cell.length_c   1.000
_cell.angle_alpha   90.00
_cell.angle_beta   90.00
_cell.angle_gamma   90.00
#
_symmetry.space_group_name_H-M   'P 1'
#
loop_
_entity.id
_entity.type
_entity.pdbx_description
1 polymer ?
#
loop_
_entity_poly.entity_id
_entity_poly.type
_entity_poly.pdbx_seq_one_letter_code
_entity_poly.pdbx_strand_id
1 'polypeptide(L)'
;MTYYDNEDARRREFVHAVKNCRTVKFGNYYGQDGRAAALGVSRRRRWMASYFAGALLVPVPPSGKGVDVDIDDLWSGRDLASLFAEAYGGSWRSLLHRHTPIEKSSKGIQRTLRRHIESIAVTDSIPDCRIILVDDVVASGSTMCACAELLWRADARARVHGFAVAYRPGNEERLCNFATRQYE
;
A
#
# COMPACT_ATOMS: atom_id res chain seq x y z
N MET A 1 -17.51 14.10 -28.02
CA MET A 1 -16.27 14.03 -27.21
C MET A 1 -16.69 14.09 -25.75
N THR A 2 -16.77 12.93 -25.11
CA THR A 2 -17.49 12.73 -23.84
C THR A 2 -16.63 13.16 -22.64
N TYR A 3 -17.25 13.90 -21.72
CA TYR A 3 -16.66 14.43 -20.48
C TYR A 3 -15.90 13.39 -19.62
N TYR A 4 -16.20 12.10 -19.80
CA TYR A 4 -15.57 10.96 -19.14
C TYR A 4 -14.07 10.78 -19.45
N ASP A 5 -13.59 11.20 -20.63
CA ASP A 5 -12.19 10.96 -21.04
C ASP A 5 -11.18 11.76 -20.18
N ASN A 6 -11.61 12.88 -19.61
CA ASN A 6 -10.74 13.77 -18.84
C ASN A 6 -10.62 13.38 -17.36
N GLU A 7 -11.67 12.81 -16.74
CA GLU A 7 -11.58 12.38 -15.34
C GLU A 7 -10.75 11.10 -15.17
N ASP A 8 -10.96 10.10 -16.02
CA ASP A 8 -10.21 8.85 -15.97
C ASP A 8 -8.74 9.03 -16.35
N ALA A 9 -8.45 9.92 -17.30
CA ALA A 9 -7.07 10.32 -17.60
C ALA A 9 -6.40 10.96 -16.37
N ARG A 10 -7.07 11.89 -15.69
CA ARG A 10 -6.55 12.54 -14.47
C ARG A 10 -6.34 11.57 -13.32
N ARG A 11 -7.27 10.62 -13.11
CA ARG A 11 -7.13 9.56 -12.11
C ARG A 11 -5.94 8.66 -12.41
N ARG A 12 -5.83 8.16 -13.64
CA ARG A 12 -4.68 7.33 -14.07
C ARG A 12 -3.35 8.05 -13.92
N GLU A 13 -3.31 9.33 -14.29
CA GLU A 13 -2.12 10.16 -14.12
C GLU A 13 -1.73 10.32 -12.65
N PHE A 14 -2.68 10.64 -11.78
CA PHE A 14 -2.45 10.75 -10.34
C PHE A 14 -1.89 9.42 -9.77
N VAL A 15 -2.53 8.30 -10.08
CA VAL A 15 -2.07 6.97 -9.65
C VAL A 15 -0.67 6.66 -10.18
N HIS A 16 -0.41 6.99 -11.46
CA HIS A 16 0.88 6.77 -12.09
C HIS A 16 1.97 7.66 -11.45
N ALA A 17 1.64 8.90 -11.09
CA ALA A 17 2.55 9.83 -10.44
C ALA A 17 2.94 9.36 -9.02
N VAL A 18 1.95 8.96 -8.20
CA VAL A 18 2.16 8.39 -6.86
C VAL A 18 3.04 7.14 -6.95
N LYS A 19 2.72 6.23 -7.87
CA LYS A 19 3.41 4.95 -8.00
C LYS A 19 4.88 5.06 -8.41
N ASN A 20 5.20 6.07 -9.21
CA ASN A 20 6.55 6.25 -9.76
C ASN A 20 7.27 7.44 -9.12
N CYS A 21 6.80 7.89 -7.94
CA CYS A 21 7.36 9.03 -7.20
C CYS A 21 7.73 10.21 -8.10
N ARG A 22 6.84 10.57 -9.03
CA ARG A 22 7.08 11.60 -10.03
C ARG A 22 6.05 12.71 -9.94
N THR A 23 6.37 13.82 -10.59
CA THR A 23 5.47 14.95 -10.73
C THR A 23 4.23 14.59 -11.55
N VAL A 24 3.07 15.07 -11.11
CA VAL A 24 1.79 14.98 -11.83
C VAL A 24 1.83 15.90 -13.06
N LYS A 25 1.59 15.34 -14.25
CA LYS A 25 1.72 16.03 -15.55
C LYS A 25 0.50 16.80 -15.99
N PHE A 26 -0.68 16.52 -15.42
CA PHE A 26 -1.91 17.27 -15.71
C PHE A 26 -2.99 17.01 -14.65
N GLY A 27 -4.01 17.88 -14.61
CA GLY A 27 -5.12 17.81 -13.67
C GLY A 27 -4.91 18.62 -12.39
N ASN A 28 -5.70 18.33 -11.36
CA ASN A 28 -5.83 19.19 -10.17
C ASN A 28 -4.56 19.26 -9.28
N TYR A 29 -3.59 18.40 -9.52
CA TYR A 29 -2.34 18.32 -8.76
C TYR A 29 -1.11 18.56 -9.66
N TYR A 30 -1.31 19.15 -10.84
CA TYR A 30 -0.24 19.48 -11.77
C TYR A 30 0.97 20.13 -11.07
N GLY A 31 2.18 19.66 -11.40
CA GLY A 31 3.42 20.19 -10.85
C GLY A 31 3.78 19.68 -9.45
N GLN A 32 2.90 18.93 -8.78
CA GLN A 32 3.19 18.34 -7.47
C GLN A 32 3.82 16.95 -7.60
N ASP A 33 4.76 16.62 -6.70
CA ASP A 33 5.19 15.23 -6.48
C ASP A 33 3.97 14.36 -6.12
N GLY A 34 3.88 13.15 -6.68
CA GLY A 34 2.75 12.27 -6.47
C GLY A 34 2.44 11.99 -5.00
N ARG A 35 3.45 11.82 -4.14
CA ARG A 35 3.27 11.56 -2.70
C ARG A 35 2.73 12.81 -1.98
N ALA A 36 3.25 13.98 -2.33
CA ALA A 36 2.72 15.24 -1.83
C ALA A 36 1.25 15.45 -2.27
N ALA A 37 0.93 15.11 -3.52
CA ALA A 37 -0.44 15.13 -4.03
C ALA A 37 -1.34 14.14 -3.26
N ALA A 38 -0.84 12.93 -2.93
CA ALA A 38 -1.57 11.96 -2.12
C ALA A 38 -1.90 12.48 -0.72
N LEU A 39 -0.94 13.14 -0.05
CA LEU A 39 -1.18 13.83 1.22
C LEU A 39 -2.17 15.00 1.05
N GLY A 40 -2.09 15.73 -0.05
CA GLY A 40 -3.05 16.78 -0.39
C GLY A 40 -4.49 16.25 -0.53
N VAL A 41 -4.65 15.09 -1.18
CA VAL A 41 -5.93 14.39 -1.29
C VAL A 41 -6.42 13.93 0.08
N SER A 42 -5.55 13.32 0.88
CA SER A 42 -5.92 12.79 2.20
C SER A 42 -6.36 13.87 3.18
N ARG A 43 -5.71 15.05 3.17
CA ARG A 43 -6.08 16.18 4.03
C ARG A 43 -7.51 16.68 3.81
N ARG A 44 -8.09 16.42 2.63
CA ARG A 44 -9.50 16.75 2.33
C ARG A 44 -10.49 15.78 2.99
N ARG A 45 -10.01 14.66 3.53
CA ARG A 45 -10.82 13.63 4.19
C ARG A 45 -10.72 13.82 5.70
N ARG A 46 -11.78 14.36 6.31
CA ARG A 46 -11.83 14.67 7.76
C ARG A 46 -11.53 13.48 8.67
N TRP A 47 -11.80 12.25 8.21
CA TRP A 47 -11.59 11.02 8.98
C TRP A 47 -10.14 10.49 8.94
N MET A 48 -9.26 11.02 8.09
CA MET A 48 -7.90 10.49 7.97
C MET A 48 -7.11 10.65 9.27
N ALA A 49 -7.17 11.81 9.91
CA ALA A 49 -6.44 12.04 11.15
C ALA A 49 -6.78 11.01 12.24
N SER A 50 -8.07 10.71 12.46
CA SER A 50 -8.49 9.70 13.42
C SER A 50 -8.17 8.26 12.98
N TYR A 51 -8.17 8.01 11.67
CA TYR A 51 -7.78 6.70 11.12
C TYR A 51 -6.31 6.38 11.36
N PHE A 52 -5.39 7.37 11.28
CA PHE A 52 -3.96 7.15 11.53
C PHE A 52 -3.54 7.36 12.99
N ALA A 53 -4.32 8.10 13.78
CA ALA A 53 -3.97 8.42 15.17
C ALA A 53 -3.60 7.16 15.99
N GLY A 54 -2.41 7.16 16.59
CA GLY A 54 -1.92 6.08 17.45
C GLY A 54 -1.67 4.75 16.73
N ALA A 55 -1.67 4.71 15.40
CA ALA A 55 -1.32 3.51 14.63
C ALA A 55 0.17 3.46 14.30
N LEU A 56 0.72 2.24 14.19
CA LEU A 56 1.98 2.00 13.51
C LEU A 56 1.73 1.81 12.02
N LEU A 57 2.40 2.63 11.20
CA LEU A 57 2.36 2.51 9.75
C LEU A 57 3.43 1.54 9.26
N VAL A 58 3.01 0.49 8.58
CA VAL A 58 3.89 -0.56 8.08
C VAL A 58 3.80 -0.57 6.55
N PRO A 59 4.87 -0.20 5.83
CA PRO A 59 4.83 -0.22 4.38
C PRO A 59 4.75 -1.66 3.86
N VAL A 60 3.93 -1.87 2.84
CA VAL A 60 3.90 -3.13 2.10
C VAL A 60 5.21 -3.25 1.31
N PRO A 61 5.93 -4.40 1.38
CA PRO A 61 7.21 -4.54 0.70
C PRO A 61 7.05 -4.56 -0.82
N PRO A 62 7.99 -3.94 -1.57
CA PRO A 62 7.92 -3.86 -3.02
C PRO A 62 7.99 -5.26 -3.65
N SER A 63 7.68 -5.40 -4.94
CA SER A 63 7.68 -6.72 -5.60
C SER A 63 9.07 -7.35 -5.80
N GLY A 64 10.15 -6.57 -5.67
CA GLY A 64 11.55 -7.03 -5.74
C GLY A 64 12.04 -7.72 -4.45
N LYS A 65 13.24 -8.31 -4.48
CA LYS A 65 13.96 -8.76 -3.26
C LYS A 65 14.28 -7.52 -2.42
N GLY A 66 13.98 -7.55 -1.13
CA GLY A 66 13.89 -6.35 -0.31
C GLY A 66 15.20 -5.77 0.18
N VAL A 67 15.03 -4.63 0.88
CA VAL A 67 15.93 -3.69 1.59
C VAL A 67 17.30 -3.33 1.01
N ASP A 68 17.89 -4.10 0.11
CA ASP A 68 18.92 -3.63 -0.83
C ASP A 68 18.26 -2.92 -2.02
N VAL A 69 17.33 -2.02 -1.72
CA VAL A 69 17.02 -0.97 -2.68
C VAL A 69 18.27 -0.10 -2.70
N ASP A 70 19.09 -0.26 -3.74
CA ASP A 70 20.00 0.81 -4.18
C ASP A 70 19.25 2.15 -4.02
N ILE A 71 19.97 3.21 -3.68
CA ILE A 71 19.42 4.56 -3.43
C ILE A 71 18.41 5.02 -4.51
N ASP A 72 18.44 4.39 -5.69
CA ASP A 72 17.60 4.66 -6.85
C ASP A 72 16.29 3.83 -6.96
N ASP A 73 16.04 2.82 -6.12
CA ASP A 73 14.87 1.95 -6.31
C ASP A 73 13.63 2.44 -5.53
N LEU A 74 12.59 2.81 -6.28
CA LEU A 74 11.41 3.53 -5.80
C LEU A 74 10.51 2.65 -4.91
N TRP A 75 10.54 2.87 -3.59
CA TRP A 75 9.60 2.26 -2.63
C TRP A 75 8.54 3.25 -2.15
N SER A 76 7.61 3.60 -3.04
CA SER A 76 6.54 4.58 -2.77
C SER A 76 5.74 4.26 -1.48
N GLY A 77 5.45 2.99 -1.20
CA GLY A 77 4.77 2.58 0.04
C GLY A 77 5.51 2.99 1.33
N ARG A 78 6.84 2.89 1.36
CA ARG A 78 7.67 3.36 2.49
C ARG A 78 7.60 4.87 2.65
N ASP A 79 7.78 5.58 1.55
CA ASP A 79 7.79 7.05 1.57
C ASP A 79 6.41 7.59 1.97
N LEU A 80 5.32 6.96 1.51
CA LEU A 80 3.95 7.28 1.91
C LEU A 80 3.73 6.98 3.40
N ALA A 81 4.19 5.84 3.91
CA ALA A 81 4.08 5.51 5.34
C ALA A 81 4.78 6.55 6.20
N SER A 82 6.01 6.96 5.83
CA SER A 82 6.74 8.01 6.52
C SER A 82 6.02 9.35 6.46
N LEU A 83 5.57 9.76 5.27
CA LEU A 83 4.88 11.02 5.05
C LEU A 83 3.56 11.11 5.83
N PHE A 84 2.79 10.02 5.88
CA PHE A 84 1.54 9.99 6.64
C PHE A 84 1.78 9.92 8.16
N ALA A 85 2.82 9.22 8.61
CA ALA A 85 3.22 9.21 10.02
C ALA A 85 3.53 10.64 10.50
N GLU A 86 4.35 11.37 9.73
CA GLU A 86 4.70 12.76 10.03
C GLU A 86 3.46 13.67 10.01
N ALA A 87 2.61 13.55 8.99
CA ALA A 87 1.46 14.44 8.82
C ALA A 87 0.32 14.20 9.83
N TYR A 88 0.18 12.99 10.38
CA TYR A 88 -0.93 12.61 11.25
C TYR A 88 -0.50 12.21 12.68
N GLY A 89 0.76 12.43 13.05
CA GLY A 89 1.25 12.22 14.42
C GLY A 89 1.39 10.74 14.82
N GLY A 90 1.85 9.90 13.89
CA GLY A 90 2.08 8.48 14.10
C GLY A 90 3.57 8.10 14.04
N SER A 91 3.82 6.79 14.06
CA SER A 91 5.15 6.23 13.76
C SER A 91 5.05 5.29 12.57
N TRP A 92 6.17 5.03 11.92
CA TRP A 92 6.24 4.01 10.88
C TRP A 92 7.44 3.09 11.13
N ARG A 93 7.32 1.82 10.71
CA ARG A 93 8.39 0.82 10.80
C ARG A 93 8.22 -0.22 9.70
N SER A 94 9.32 -0.66 9.12
CA SER A 94 9.31 -1.86 8.26
C SER A 94 9.31 -3.11 9.13
N LEU A 95 8.18 -3.83 9.18
CA LEU A 95 8.07 -5.13 9.84
C LEU A 95 8.12 -6.30 8.86
N LEU A 96 8.10 -6.01 7.56
CA LEU A 96 7.91 -7.00 6.49
C LEU A 96 9.01 -6.85 5.45
N HIS A 97 9.61 -7.98 5.07
CA HIS A 97 10.68 -8.02 4.10
C HIS A 97 10.42 -9.08 3.04
N ARG A 98 10.43 -8.69 1.75
CA ARG A 98 10.33 -9.66 0.66
C ARG A 98 11.71 -10.27 0.39
N HIS A 99 11.93 -11.52 0.79
CA HIS A 99 13.20 -12.21 0.52
C HIS A 99 13.22 -12.93 -0.84
N THR A 100 12.08 -13.10 -1.50
CA THR A 100 11.99 -13.73 -2.84
C THR A 100 11.24 -12.83 -3.81
N PRO A 101 11.79 -12.43 -4.97
CA PRO A 101 11.09 -11.53 -5.89
C PRO A 101 9.85 -12.21 -6.47
N ILE A 102 8.79 -11.45 -6.70
CA ILE A 102 7.61 -11.94 -7.41
C ILE A 102 7.51 -11.24 -8.76
N GLU A 103 7.46 -12.04 -9.81
CA GLU A 103 7.33 -11.55 -11.18
C GLU A 103 6.07 -10.69 -11.38
N LYS A 104 6.19 -9.67 -12.24
CA LYS A 104 5.08 -8.79 -12.65
C LYS A 104 3.95 -9.60 -13.28
N SER A 105 2.70 -9.34 -12.88
CA SER A 105 1.50 -10.03 -13.40
C SER A 105 1.29 -9.85 -14.90
N SER A 106 1.97 -8.87 -15.51
CA SER A 106 2.03 -8.68 -16.96
C SER A 106 2.63 -9.87 -17.72
N LYS A 107 3.24 -10.84 -17.02
CA LYS A 107 3.78 -12.09 -17.61
C LYS A 107 2.82 -13.28 -17.55
N GLY A 108 1.56 -13.10 -17.17
CA GLY A 108 0.55 -14.18 -17.20
C GLY A 108 0.66 -15.23 -16.10
N ILE A 109 1.62 -15.11 -15.16
CA ILE A 109 1.73 -16.05 -14.03
C ILE A 109 0.69 -15.70 -12.97
N GLN A 110 -0.13 -16.69 -12.60
CA GLN A 110 -1.14 -16.54 -11.55
C GLN A 110 -0.44 -16.37 -10.19
N ARG A 111 -0.52 -15.15 -9.64
CA ARG A 111 -0.03 -14.83 -8.30
C ARG A 111 -1.02 -15.35 -7.27
N THR A 112 -0.68 -16.46 -6.63
CA THR A 112 -1.46 -16.98 -5.50
C THR A 112 -1.08 -16.23 -4.21
N LEU A 113 -2.03 -16.09 -3.29
CA LEU A 113 -1.74 -15.58 -1.94
C LEU A 113 -0.58 -16.35 -1.30
N ARG A 114 -0.60 -17.67 -1.43
CA ARG A 114 0.44 -18.57 -0.93
C ARG A 114 1.84 -18.15 -1.38
N ARG A 115 2.03 -17.84 -2.66
CA ARG A 115 3.32 -17.37 -3.18
C ARG A 115 3.75 -16.03 -2.57
N HIS A 116 2.79 -15.13 -2.29
CA HIS A 116 3.10 -13.89 -1.58
C HIS A 116 3.53 -14.15 -0.14
N ILE A 117 2.84 -15.02 0.59
CA ILE A 117 3.19 -15.42 1.97
C ILE A 117 4.59 -16.04 2.01
N GLU A 118 4.89 -16.99 1.11
CA GLU A 118 6.18 -17.68 1.04
C GLU A 118 7.36 -16.79 0.62
N SER A 119 7.07 -15.57 0.14
CA SER A 119 8.11 -14.65 -0.34
C SER A 119 8.45 -13.53 0.65
N ILE A 120 7.66 -13.37 1.71
CA ILE A 120 7.75 -12.27 2.67
C ILE A 120 8.00 -12.86 4.06
N ALA A 121 8.92 -12.27 4.80
CA ALA A 121 9.17 -12.58 6.20
C ALA A 121 8.78 -11.39 7.10
N VAL A 122 8.33 -11.70 8.31
CA VAL A 122 8.24 -10.73 9.40
C VAL A 122 9.63 -10.60 10.03
N THR A 123 10.13 -9.37 10.19
CA THR A 123 11.53 -9.11 10.58
C THR A 123 11.73 -8.68 12.03
N ASP A 124 10.65 -8.39 12.75
CA ASP A 124 10.69 -7.87 14.11
C ASP A 124 9.44 -8.30 14.88
N SER A 125 9.45 -8.13 16.19
CA SER A 125 8.30 -8.33 17.09
C SER A 125 7.11 -7.45 16.67
N ILE A 126 5.90 -8.01 16.83
CA ILE A 126 4.66 -7.29 16.54
C ILE A 126 4.30 -6.45 17.76
N PRO A 127 4.16 -5.11 17.63
CA PRO A 127 3.77 -4.27 18.75
C PRO A 127 2.28 -4.44 19.09
N ASP A 128 1.96 -4.30 20.38
CA ASP A 128 0.57 -4.25 20.86
C ASP A 128 -0.09 -2.89 20.57
N CYS A 129 -0.26 -2.61 19.27
CA CYS A 129 -0.92 -1.42 18.79
C CYS A 129 -1.66 -1.71 17.48
N ARG A 130 -2.46 -0.74 17.01
CA ARG A 130 -3.08 -0.82 15.69
C ARG A 130 -2.02 -0.71 14.60
N ILE A 131 -2.00 -1.65 13.68
CA ILE A 131 -1.10 -1.64 12.52
C ILE A 131 -1.89 -1.27 11.27
N ILE A 132 -1.36 -0.36 10.47
CA ILE A 132 -1.91 0.00 9.16
C ILE A 132 -0.86 -0.32 8.10
N LEU A 133 -1.18 -1.30 7.25
CA LEU A 133 -0.41 -1.60 6.05
C LEU A 133 -0.60 -0.49 5.02
N VAL A 134 0.49 0.11 4.57
CA VAL A 134 0.47 1.23 3.61
C VAL A 134 1.02 0.78 2.26
N ASP A 135 0.25 1.01 1.21
CA ASP A 135 0.68 0.78 -0.17
C ASP A 135 0.32 1.99 -1.06
N ASP A 136 0.99 2.11 -2.20
CA ASP A 136 0.69 3.16 -3.17
C ASP A 136 -0.60 2.84 -3.95
N VAL A 137 -0.68 1.62 -4.48
CA VAL A 137 -1.74 1.17 -5.37
C VAL A 137 -2.04 -0.29 -5.11
N VAL A 138 -3.24 -0.56 -4.61
CA VAL A 138 -3.76 -1.92 -4.51
C VAL A 138 -4.46 -2.29 -5.81
N ALA A 139 -4.01 -3.38 -6.44
CA ALA A 139 -4.70 -3.99 -7.59
C ALA A 139 -5.58 -5.17 -7.14
N SER A 140 -5.00 -6.36 -6.97
CA SER A 140 -5.74 -7.54 -6.49
C SER A 140 -5.82 -7.65 -4.97
N GLY A 141 -5.08 -6.83 -4.23
CA GLY A 141 -4.95 -6.95 -2.77
C GLY A 141 -4.02 -8.06 -2.28
N SER A 142 -3.59 -8.99 -3.15
CA SER A 142 -2.92 -10.23 -2.73
C SER A 142 -1.66 -10.01 -1.89
N THR A 143 -0.85 -9.00 -2.21
CA THR A 143 0.32 -8.66 -1.39
C THR A 143 -0.08 -8.16 -0.01
N MET A 144 -1.03 -7.21 0.05
CA MET A 144 -1.50 -6.64 1.31
C MET A 144 -2.17 -7.69 2.19
N CYS A 145 -3.00 -8.58 1.63
CA CYS A 145 -3.58 -9.70 2.36
C CYS A 145 -2.51 -10.67 2.89
N ALA A 146 -1.49 -10.99 2.10
CA ALA A 146 -0.40 -11.84 2.56
C ALA A 146 0.41 -11.19 3.69
N CYS A 147 0.61 -9.88 3.63
CA CYS A 147 1.24 -9.11 4.71
C CYS A 147 0.40 -9.15 5.99
N ALA A 148 -0.91 -8.95 5.88
CA ALA A 148 -1.81 -9.01 7.03
C ALA A 148 -1.82 -10.40 7.68
N GLU A 149 -1.91 -11.46 6.87
CA GLU A 149 -1.82 -12.85 7.32
C GLU A 149 -0.50 -13.13 8.06
N LEU A 150 0.63 -12.66 7.52
CA LEU A 150 1.93 -12.86 8.16
C LEU A 150 2.06 -12.14 9.50
N LEU A 151 1.57 -10.90 9.61
CA LEU A 151 1.56 -10.17 10.87
C LEU A 151 0.64 -10.84 11.90
N TRP A 152 -0.53 -11.32 11.49
CA TRP A 152 -1.46 -12.04 12.36
C TRP A 152 -0.90 -13.40 12.81
N ARG A 153 -0.17 -14.13 11.95
CA ARG A 153 0.53 -15.36 12.35
C ARG A 153 1.67 -15.12 13.33
N ALA A 154 2.31 -13.96 13.25
CA ALA A 154 3.37 -13.57 14.18
C ALA A 154 2.80 -13.15 15.54
N ASP A 155 1.62 -12.53 15.57
CA ASP A 155 0.82 -12.30 16.79
C ASP A 155 -0.68 -12.23 16.45
N ALA A 156 -1.46 -13.20 16.93
CA ALA A 156 -2.89 -13.29 16.66
C ALA A 156 -3.71 -12.13 17.27
N ARG A 157 -3.11 -11.33 18.16
CA ARG A 157 -3.71 -10.12 18.73
C ARG A 157 -3.53 -8.89 17.85
N ALA A 158 -2.68 -8.98 16.81
CA ALA A 158 -2.38 -7.87 15.92
C ALA A 158 -3.65 -7.32 15.26
N ARG A 159 -3.89 -6.02 15.43
CA ARG A 159 -5.03 -5.31 14.82
C ARG A 159 -4.58 -4.69 13.51
N VAL A 160 -4.66 -5.47 12.43
CA VAL A 160 -4.13 -5.07 11.11
C VAL A 160 -5.22 -4.48 10.22
N HIS A 161 -4.97 -3.29 9.67
CA HIS A 161 -5.80 -2.64 8.67
C HIS A 161 -4.98 -2.35 7.40
N GLY A 162 -5.67 -2.13 6.28
CA GLY A 162 -5.03 -1.77 5.01
C GLY A 162 -5.39 -0.36 4.56
N PHE A 163 -4.40 0.36 4.06
CA PHE A 163 -4.55 1.66 3.43
C PHE A 163 -3.77 1.71 2.11
N ALA A 164 -4.44 2.20 1.07
CA ALA A 164 -3.80 2.48 -0.21
C ALA A 164 -4.27 3.81 -0.76
N VAL A 165 -3.36 4.55 -1.41
CA VAL A 165 -3.70 5.84 -2.03
C VAL A 165 -4.67 5.65 -3.19
N ALA A 166 -4.52 4.55 -3.93
CA ALA A 166 -5.41 4.19 -5.00
C ALA A 166 -5.74 2.70 -5.02
N TYR A 167 -6.94 2.41 -5.51
CA TYR A 167 -7.39 1.06 -5.82
C TYR A 167 -7.61 0.95 -7.32
N ARG A 168 -7.01 -0.07 -7.94
CA ARG A 168 -7.28 -0.45 -9.32
C ARG A 168 -8.12 -1.73 -9.29
N PRO A 169 -9.46 -1.64 -9.50
CA PRO A 169 -10.29 -2.82 -9.54
C PRO A 169 -9.80 -3.77 -10.64
N GLY A 170 -9.41 -4.97 -10.23
CA GLY A 170 -9.02 -6.07 -11.12
C GLY A 170 -9.93 -7.28 -11.03
N ASN A 171 -10.59 -7.49 -9.88
CA ASN A 171 -11.72 -8.40 -9.63
C ASN A 171 -12.13 -8.23 -8.14
N GLU A 172 -13.26 -7.58 -7.85
CA GLU A 172 -13.63 -7.12 -6.50
C GLU A 172 -13.85 -8.27 -5.48
N GLU A 173 -14.25 -9.47 -5.94
CA GLU A 173 -14.53 -10.64 -5.09
C GLU A 173 -13.36 -11.08 -4.20
N ARG A 174 -12.11 -10.79 -4.55
CA ARG A 174 -10.94 -11.31 -3.83
C ARG A 174 -10.59 -10.55 -2.56
N LEU A 175 -10.99 -9.27 -2.43
CA LEU A 175 -10.70 -8.48 -1.23
C LEU A 175 -11.71 -8.78 -0.10
N CYS A 176 -12.98 -8.93 -0.43
CA CYS A 176 -14.04 -9.19 0.55
C CYS A 176 -13.93 -10.59 1.18
N ASN A 177 -13.54 -11.62 0.40
CA ASN A 177 -13.50 -13.01 0.88
C ASN A 177 -12.42 -13.31 1.94
N PHE A 178 -11.42 -12.44 2.12
CA PHE A 178 -10.44 -12.58 3.21
C PHE A 178 -10.95 -12.10 4.56
N ALA A 179 -11.84 -11.10 4.58
CA ALA A 179 -12.44 -10.61 5.83
C ALA A 179 -13.41 -11.63 6.43
N THR A 180 -14.07 -12.43 5.58
CA THR A 180 -15.13 -13.36 6.00
C THR A 180 -14.61 -14.72 6.43
N ARG A 181 -13.49 -15.21 5.87
CA ARG A 181 -12.92 -16.54 6.19
C ARG A 181 -12.06 -16.60 7.46
N GLN A 182 -11.95 -15.50 8.21
CA GLN A 182 -11.34 -15.49 9.54
C GLN A 182 -12.37 -15.72 10.67
N TYR A 183 -13.64 -15.99 10.33
CA TYR A 183 -14.74 -16.24 11.25
C TYR A 183 -15.44 -17.59 11.06
N GLU A 184 -14.85 -18.51 10.30
CA GLU A 184 -15.25 -19.93 10.22
C GLU A 184 -14.11 -20.82 10.73
#